data_AF-A0A1I6UWM2-F1
#
_entry.id   AF-A0A1I6UWM2-F1
#
_cell.length_a   1.000
_cell.length_b   1.000
_cell.length_c   1.000
_cell.angle_alpha   90.00
_cell.angle_beta   90.00
_cell.angle_gamma   90.00
#
_symmetry.space_group_name_H-M   'P 1'
#
loop_
_entity.id
_entity.type
_entity.pdbx_description
1 polymer ?
#
loop_
_entity_poly.entity_id
_entity_poly.type
_entity_poly.pdbx_seq_one_letter_code
_entity_poly.pdbx_strand_id
1 'polypeptide(L)'
;MNRPTLPEEIPQYIADGLNRQDSDALHAIAAYAEELAEYQEAKVKAELEEDEEIVREESYEDPDRPDDVPGKACVTIKEINDNKYYYYQWRDGSRIKSKYKAPVSPSE
;
A
#
# COMPACT_ATOMS: atom_id res chain seq x y z
N MET A 1 6.42 -0.39 41.97
CA MET A 1 5.90 -0.50 40.59
C MET A 1 6.71 0.44 39.73
N ASN A 2 7.30 -0.05 38.63
CA ASN A 2 8.05 0.81 37.70
C ASN A 2 7.07 1.49 36.75
N ARG A 3 7.33 2.78 36.48
CA ARG A 3 6.59 3.52 35.47
C ARG A 3 6.95 2.96 34.08
N PRO A 4 5.98 2.76 33.18
CA PRO A 4 6.27 2.41 31.79
C PRO A 4 7.10 3.50 31.12
N THR A 5 7.96 3.10 30.17
CA THR A 5 8.79 4.02 29.39
C THR A 5 8.03 4.44 28.14
N LEU A 6 8.12 5.71 27.74
CA LEU A 6 7.52 6.22 26.52
C LEU A 6 8.27 5.65 25.30
N PRO A 7 7.59 4.93 24.38
CA PRO A 7 8.19 4.52 23.10
C PRO A 7 8.55 5.73 22.25
N GLU A 8 9.66 5.66 21.49
CA GLU A 8 10.12 6.75 20.61
C GLU A 8 9.12 7.09 19.50
N GLU A 9 8.29 6.13 19.13
CA GLU A 9 7.25 6.27 18.10
C GLU A 9 6.07 7.14 18.56
N ILE A 10 5.91 7.36 19.87
CA ILE A 10 4.79 8.12 20.44
C ILE A 10 5.22 9.57 20.70
N PRO A 11 4.65 10.56 19.99
CA PRO A 11 4.94 11.96 20.25
C PRO A 11 4.61 12.40 21.68
N GLN A 12 5.39 13.33 22.21
CA GLN A 12 5.26 13.79 23.60
C GLN A 12 3.85 14.31 23.95
N TYR A 13 3.13 14.93 23.00
CA TYR A 13 1.79 15.45 23.24
C TYR A 13 0.74 14.34 23.42
N ILE A 14 0.92 13.19 22.75
CA ILE A 14 0.08 12.00 22.96
C ILE A 14 0.39 11.40 24.33
N ALA A 15 1.68 11.29 24.66
CA ALA A 15 2.13 10.81 25.96
C ALA A 15 1.57 11.62 27.13
N ASP A 16 1.57 12.96 27.02
CA ASP A 16 0.98 13.84 28.02
C ASP A 16 -0.53 13.57 28.17
N GLY A 17 -1.24 13.46 27.04
CA GLY A 17 -2.66 13.11 27.02
C GLY A 17 -2.98 11.79 27.73
N LEU A 18 -2.19 10.73 27.47
CA LEU A 18 -2.33 9.42 28.10
C LEU A 18 -2.06 9.47 29.62
N ASN A 19 -1.04 10.21 30.06
CA ASN A 19 -0.71 10.34 31.48
C ASN A 19 -1.81 11.03 32.31
N ARG A 20 -2.77 11.71 31.66
CA ARG A 20 -3.89 12.39 32.30
C ARG A 20 -5.16 11.54 32.39
N GLN A 21 -5.15 10.33 31.83
CA GLN A 21 -6.30 9.43 31.81
C GLN A 21 -6.29 8.46 32.98
N ASP A 22 -7.47 8.04 33.39
CA ASP A 22 -7.67 6.94 34.34
C ASP A 22 -7.51 5.57 33.67
N SER A 23 -7.37 4.51 34.48
CA SER A 23 -7.13 3.15 33.99
C SER A 23 -8.17 2.66 32.98
N ASP A 24 -9.46 2.96 33.23
CA ASP A 24 -10.56 2.53 32.37
C ASP A 24 -10.47 3.19 30.98
N ALA A 25 -10.19 4.51 30.97
CA ALA A 25 -9.98 5.26 29.74
C ALA A 25 -8.73 4.78 28.98
N LEU A 26 -7.65 4.43 29.67
CA LEU A 26 -6.45 3.85 29.04
C LEU A 26 -6.75 2.50 28.36
N HIS A 27 -7.57 1.65 28.97
CA HIS A 27 -8.00 0.40 28.34
C HIS A 27 -8.88 0.64 27.11
N ALA A 28 -9.81 1.59 27.17
CA ALA A 28 -10.65 1.96 26.02
C ALA A 28 -9.83 2.54 24.87
N ILE A 29 -8.84 3.39 25.16
CA ILE A 29 -7.92 3.95 24.16
C ILE A 29 -7.11 2.85 23.49
N ALA A 30 -6.62 1.87 24.26
CA ALA A 30 -5.86 0.75 23.70
C ALA A 30 -6.70 -0.07 22.70
N ALA A 31 -7.94 -0.42 23.06
CA ALA A 31 -8.85 -1.14 22.18
C ALA A 31 -9.14 -0.35 20.90
N TYR A 32 -9.46 0.94 21.03
CA TYR A 32 -9.71 1.79 19.87
C TYR A 32 -8.48 1.95 18.97
N ALA A 33 -7.28 2.08 19.55
CA ALA A 33 -6.04 2.20 18.78
C ALA A 33 -5.74 0.93 17.97
N GLU A 34 -6.06 -0.25 18.50
CA GLU A 34 -5.94 -1.54 17.79
C GLU A 34 -6.93 -1.60 16.62
N GLU A 35 -8.22 -1.34 16.85
CA GLU A 35 -9.23 -1.29 15.78
C GLU A 35 -8.88 -0.27 14.69
N LEU A 36 -8.32 0.88 15.09
CA LEU A 36 -7.91 1.94 14.17
C LEU A 36 -6.68 1.53 13.34
N ALA A 37 -5.76 0.72 13.90
CA ALA A 37 -4.64 0.17 13.15
C ALA A 37 -5.14 -0.83 12.10
N GLU A 38 -5.99 -1.78 12.50
CA GLU A 38 -6.59 -2.76 11.58
C GLU A 38 -7.36 -2.07 10.45
N TYR A 39 -8.15 -1.03 10.76
CA TYR A 39 -8.87 -0.25 9.76
C TYR A 39 -7.92 0.44 8.77
N GLN A 40 -6.83 1.03 9.24
CA GLN A 40 -5.84 1.68 8.36
C GLN A 40 -5.10 0.67 7.49
N GLU A 41 -4.72 -0.48 8.03
CA GLU A 41 -4.08 -1.56 7.27
C GLU A 41 -5.04 -2.12 6.21
N ALA A 42 -6.30 -2.37 6.58
CA ALA A 42 -7.33 -2.81 5.66
C ALA A 42 -7.62 -1.76 4.59
N LYS A 43 -7.63 -0.48 4.93
CA LYS A 43 -7.79 0.61 3.96
C LYS A 43 -6.62 0.68 2.99
N VAL A 44 -5.39 0.56 3.47
CA VAL A 44 -4.20 0.51 2.60
C VAL A 44 -4.29 -0.71 1.68
N LYS A 45 -4.71 -1.87 2.19
CA LYS A 45 -4.93 -3.08 1.37
C LYS A 45 -6.04 -2.86 0.33
N ALA A 46 -7.16 -2.23 0.71
CA ALA A 46 -8.27 -1.92 -0.18
C ALA A 46 -7.89 -0.90 -1.25
N GLU A 47 -7.15 0.17 -0.91
CA GLU A 47 -6.63 1.13 -1.90
C GLU A 47 -5.62 0.47 -2.84
N LEU A 48 -4.87 -0.53 -2.36
CA LEU A 48 -4.02 -1.37 -3.22
C LEU A 48 -4.86 -2.30 -4.11
N GLU A 49 -5.96 -2.87 -3.59
CA GLU A 49 -6.86 -3.75 -4.33
C GLU A 49 -7.75 -2.99 -5.34
N GLU A 50 -8.12 -1.74 -5.07
CA GLU A 50 -8.87 -0.86 -5.99
C GLU A 50 -7.98 -0.29 -7.12
N ASP A 51 -6.66 -0.16 -6.91
CA ASP A 51 -5.69 0.02 -8.01
C ASP A 51 -5.37 -1.31 -8.74
N GLU A 52 -5.85 -2.45 -8.20
CA GLU A 52 -5.74 -3.81 -8.77
C GLU A 52 -6.96 -4.22 -9.64
N GLU A 53 -7.19 -3.53 -10.76
CA GLU A 53 -7.40 -4.27 -12.05
C GLU A 53 -6.01 -4.71 -12.58
N ILE A 54 -5.14 -5.21 -11.68
CA ILE A 54 -3.90 -5.88 -12.04
C ILE A 54 -4.31 -7.32 -12.37
N VAL A 55 -4.65 -7.55 -13.63
CA VAL A 55 -4.58 -8.90 -14.20
C VAL A 55 -3.12 -9.34 -14.06
N ARG A 56 -2.80 -10.13 -13.02
CA ARG A 56 -1.54 -10.86 -12.91
C ARG A 56 -1.53 -11.94 -13.99
N GLU A 57 -1.32 -11.53 -15.24
CA GLU A 57 -0.76 -12.45 -16.22
C GLU A 57 0.63 -12.79 -15.70
N GLU A 58 0.84 -14.07 -15.42
CA GLU A 58 2.05 -14.60 -14.77
C GLU A 58 3.29 -13.90 -15.32
N SER A 59 4.21 -13.58 -14.42
CA SER A 59 5.53 -13.03 -14.73
C SER A 59 6.34 -14.02 -15.58
N TYR A 60 6.00 -14.14 -16.85
CA TYR A 60 6.87 -14.68 -17.88
C TYR A 60 7.94 -13.62 -18.10
N GLU A 61 9.19 -14.07 -18.20
CA GLU A 61 10.31 -13.23 -18.58
C GLU A 61 10.01 -12.65 -19.98
N ASP A 62 9.49 -11.43 -20.04
CA ASP A 62 9.16 -10.76 -21.29
C ASP A 62 10.47 -10.34 -21.98
N PRO A 63 10.85 -10.97 -23.12
CA PRO A 63 12.12 -10.70 -23.79
C PRO A 63 12.16 -9.30 -24.41
N ASP A 64 10.99 -8.67 -24.59
CA ASP A 64 10.83 -7.30 -25.07
C ASP A 64 10.81 -6.26 -23.93
N ARG A 65 11.04 -6.69 -22.68
CA ARG A 65 11.13 -5.78 -21.54
C ARG A 65 12.36 -4.87 -21.69
N PRO A 66 12.18 -3.53 -21.66
CA PRO A 66 13.30 -2.61 -21.76
C PRO A 66 14.17 -2.63 -20.50
N ASP A 67 15.47 -2.34 -20.66
CA ASP A 67 16.50 -2.43 -19.59
C ASP A 67 16.21 -1.54 -18.37
N ASP A 68 15.52 -0.43 -18.58
CA ASP A 68 15.09 0.52 -17.53
C ASP A 68 13.91 0.00 -16.68
N VAL A 69 13.34 -1.16 -17.02
CA VAL A 69 12.29 -1.83 -16.23
C VAL A 69 12.91 -2.98 -15.44
N PRO A 70 12.81 -2.97 -14.11
CA PRO A 70 13.45 -3.99 -13.30
C PRO A 70 12.79 -5.36 -13.46
N GLY A 71 13.57 -6.40 -13.20
CA GLY A 71 13.16 -7.81 -13.23
C GLY A 71 11.86 -8.13 -12.48
N LYS A 72 11.62 -7.39 -11.39
CA LYS A 72 10.49 -7.50 -10.48
C LYS A 72 9.25 -6.68 -10.87
N ALA A 73 9.23 -6.08 -12.06
CA ALA A 73 8.06 -5.32 -12.52
C ALA A 73 6.92 -6.26 -12.90
N CYS A 74 5.70 -5.93 -12.49
CA CYS A 74 4.48 -6.62 -12.90
C CYS A 74 3.86 -5.94 -14.12
N VAL A 75 3.08 -6.67 -14.92
CA VAL A 75 2.27 -6.07 -15.98
C VAL A 75 0.88 -5.73 -15.43
N THR A 76 0.39 -4.52 -15.70
CA THR A 76 -0.91 -3.98 -15.28
C THR A 76 -1.66 -3.48 -16.50
N ILE A 77 -2.97 -3.64 -16.54
CA ILE A 77 -3.81 -3.03 -17.58
C ILE A 77 -4.30 -1.67 -17.07
N LYS A 78 -4.16 -0.62 -17.88
CA LYS A 78 -4.76 0.69 -17.62
C LYS A 78 -5.77 1.00 -18.71
N GLU A 79 -6.97 1.38 -18.30
CA GLU A 79 -8.01 1.87 -19.19
C GLU A 79 -7.94 3.40 -19.28
N ILE A 80 -7.79 3.93 -20.49
CA ILE A 80 -7.70 5.37 -20.76
C ILE A 80 -8.51 5.65 -22.03
N ASN A 81 -9.52 6.52 -21.93
CA ASN A 81 -10.42 6.87 -23.04
C ASN A 81 -11.04 5.62 -23.72
N ASP A 82 -11.59 4.69 -22.93
CA ASP A 82 -12.21 3.44 -23.43
C ASP A 82 -11.22 2.46 -24.11
N ASN A 83 -9.91 2.76 -24.08
CA ASN A 83 -8.86 1.90 -24.61
C ASN A 83 -8.05 1.28 -23.48
N LYS A 84 -7.75 -0.01 -23.59
CA LYS A 84 -6.94 -0.75 -22.62
C LYS A 84 -5.48 -0.85 -23.07
N TYR A 85 -4.56 -0.67 -22.13
CA TYR A 85 -3.12 -0.70 -22.38
C TYR A 85 -2.38 -1.49 -21.32
N TYR A 86 -1.41 -2.29 -21.73
CA TYR A 86 -0.46 -2.93 -20.82
C TYR A 86 0.64 -1.96 -20.38
N TYR A 87 0.93 -1.98 -19.08
CA TYR A 87 2.00 -1.21 -18.44
C TYR A 87 2.85 -2.13 -17.57
N TYR A 88 4.16 -1.98 -17.62
CA TYR A 88 5.03 -2.45 -16.56
C TYR A 88 4.91 -1.55 -15.34
N GLN A 89 4.75 -2.10 -14.15
CA GLN A 89 4.65 -1.36 -12.90
C GLN A 89 5.59 -1.96 -11.85
N TRP A 90 6.35 -1.11 -11.17
CA TRP A 90 7.26 -1.54 -10.11
C TRP A 90 7.42 -0.47 -9.03
N ARG A 91 7.83 -0.93 -7.84
CA ARG A 91 8.22 -0.04 -6.73
C ARG A 91 9.68 0.36 -6.81
N ASP A 92 9.89 1.67 -6.71
CA ASP A 92 11.18 2.32 -6.56
C ASP A 92 11.14 3.15 -5.26
N GLY A 93 11.63 2.55 -4.17
CA GLY A 93 11.47 3.09 -2.82
C GLY A 93 10.00 3.22 -2.42
N SER A 94 9.56 4.45 -2.12
CA SER A 94 8.17 4.78 -1.76
C SER A 94 7.29 5.18 -2.96
N ARG A 95 7.84 5.20 -4.19
CA ARG A 95 7.11 5.65 -5.38
C ARG A 95 6.79 4.46 -6.29
N ILE A 96 5.58 4.48 -6.84
CA ILE A 96 5.18 3.57 -7.92
C ILE A 96 5.66 4.18 -9.24
N LYS A 97 6.44 3.41 -10.01
CA LYS A 97 6.82 3.73 -11.38
C LYS A 97 6.04 2.84 -12.33
N SER A 98 5.66 3.41 -13.47
CA SER A 98 4.98 2.70 -14.54
C SER A 98 5.63 3.01 -15.88
N LYS A 99 5.63 2.05 -16.80
CA LYS A 99 6.14 2.20 -18.17
C LYS A 99 5.21 1.50 -19.14
N TYR A 100 4.89 2.19 -20.22
CA TYR A 100 4.06 1.64 -21.28
C TYR A 100 4.70 0.40 -21.91
N LYS A 101 3.93 -0.68 -22.07
CA LYS A 101 4.33 -1.92 -22.76
C LYS A 101 3.75 -1.97 -24.16
N ALA A 102 2.42 -2.06 -24.26
CA ALA A 102 1.71 -2.28 -25.53
C ALA A 102 0.21 -1.95 -25.37
N PRO A 103 -0.54 -1.68 -26.44
CA PRO A 103 -1.99 -1.66 -26.36
C PRO A 103 -2.52 -3.08 -26.12
N VAL A 104 -3.59 -3.20 -25.33
CA VAL A 104 -4.37 -4.44 -25.28
C VAL A 104 -5.14 -4.45 -26.58
N SER A 105 -4.67 -5.25 -27.55
CA SER A 105 -5.47 -5.47 -28.75
C SER A 105 -6.73 -6.20 -28.32
N PRO A 106 -7.94 -5.75 -28.70
CA PRO A 106 -9.10 -6.59 -28.56
C PRO A 106 -8.83 -7.83 -29.42
N SER A 107 -8.75 -9.00 -28.80
CA SER A 107 -8.74 -10.26 -29.55
C SER A 107 -9.96 -10.23 -30.49
N GLU A 108 -9.73 -10.41 -31.79
CA GLU A 108 -10.80 -10.52 -32.81
C GLU A 108 -11.85 -11.57 -32.45
#